data_AF-A0A354Q9A6-F1
#
_entry.id   AF-A0A354Q9A6-F1
#
_cell.length_a   1.000
_cell.length_b   1.000
_cell.length_c   1.000
_cell.angle_alpha   90.00
_cell.angle_beta   90.00
_cell.angle_gamma   90.00
#
_symmetry.space_group_name_H-M   'P 1'
#
loop_
_entity.id
_entity.type
_entity.pdbx_description
1 polymer ?
#
loop_
_entity_poly.entity_id
_entity_poly.type
_entity_poly.pdbx_seq_one_letter_code
_entity_poly.pdbx_strand_id
1 'polypeptide(L)'
;DCVYMTRLQDEYDLSGESNLIDYSQFSLTTDNVNQMKSDAIILHPLPRRHEISTEVDADPRAMYWRQLRNGVYIRAALLLYVFNVAHRLKDY
;
A
#
# COMPACT_ATOMS: atom_id res chain seq x y z
N ASP A 1 -8.60 -8.44 -9.61
CA ASP A 1 -8.75 -6.96 -9.51
C ASP A 1 -8.08 -6.43 -8.25
N CYS A 2 -7.77 -5.13 -8.20
CA CYS A 2 -7.08 -4.52 -7.06
C CYS A 2 -7.63 -3.12 -6.77
N VAL A 3 -7.78 -2.79 -5.49
CA VAL A 3 -7.93 -1.43 -4.99
C VAL A 3 -6.59 -0.98 -4.44
N TYR A 4 -6.03 0.10 -4.99
CA TYR A 4 -4.77 0.67 -4.54
C TYR A 4 -5.04 2.01 -3.87
N MET A 5 -5.02 2.03 -2.54
CA MET A 5 -5.28 3.22 -1.75
C MET A 5 -3.99 4.01 -1.53
N THR A 6 -4.11 5.33 -1.38
CA THR A 6 -2.99 6.21 -1.08
C THR A 6 -3.35 7.19 0.01
N ARG A 7 -2.36 7.54 0.83
CA ARG A 7 -2.47 8.63 1.79
C ARG A 7 -2.57 9.98 1.08
N LEU A 8 -3.43 10.86 1.60
CA LEU A 8 -3.41 12.28 1.26
C LEU A 8 -2.06 12.90 1.69
N GLN A 9 -1.36 13.54 0.75
CA GLN A 9 -0.07 14.18 1.00
C GLN A 9 -0.24 15.66 1.33
N ASP A 10 -0.88 15.92 2.47
CA ASP A 10 -1.11 17.28 3.00
C ASP A 10 0.20 18.02 3.32
N GLU A 11 1.31 17.31 3.46
CA GLU A 11 2.64 17.95 3.61
C GLU A 11 3.07 18.82 2.42
N TYR A 12 2.44 18.65 1.24
CA TYR A 12 2.68 19.47 0.06
C TYR A 12 1.59 20.53 -0.17
N ASP A 13 0.57 20.58 0.68
CA ASP A 13 -0.50 21.57 0.62
C ASP A 13 -0.08 22.86 1.32
N LEU A 14 0.46 23.79 0.54
CA LEU A 14 0.96 25.08 1.04
C LEU A 14 -0.15 26.10 1.27
N SER A 15 -1.30 25.95 0.61
CA SER A 15 -2.44 26.87 0.72
C SER A 15 -3.50 26.41 1.74
N GLY A 16 -3.40 25.17 2.22
CA GLY A 16 -4.31 24.61 3.21
C GLY A 16 -5.67 24.22 2.62
N GLU A 17 -5.77 24.11 1.30
CA GLU A 17 -7.00 23.76 0.58
C GLU A 17 -7.51 22.36 0.95
N SER A 18 -6.61 21.45 1.29
CA SER A 18 -6.98 20.10 1.72
C SER A 18 -7.81 20.11 3.01
N ASN A 19 -7.59 21.08 3.91
CA ASN A 19 -8.36 21.18 5.14
C ASN A 19 -9.82 21.61 4.93
N LEU A 20 -10.15 22.11 3.73
CA LEU A 20 -11.50 22.55 3.38
C LEU A 20 -12.37 21.41 2.85
N ILE A 21 -11.78 20.24 2.57
CA ILE A 21 -12.44 19.09 1.95
C ILE A 21 -12.62 17.99 2.99
N ASP A 22 -13.83 17.46 3.08
CA ASP A 22 -14.10 16.26 3.86
C ASP A 22 -13.71 15.00 3.08
N TYR A 23 -12.60 14.38 3.49
CA TYR A 23 -12.11 13.15 2.87
C TYR A 23 -12.68 11.86 3.46
N SER A 24 -13.57 11.93 4.46
CA SER A 24 -14.12 10.74 5.13
C SER A 24 -14.81 9.76 4.16
N GLN A 25 -15.40 10.29 3.08
CA GLN A 25 -16.05 9.51 2.03
C GLN A 25 -15.08 8.75 1.12
N PHE A 26 -13.79 9.09 1.16
CA PHE A 26 -12.72 8.46 0.38
C PHE A 26 -11.88 7.48 1.20
N SER A 27 -12.38 7.06 2.37
CA SER A 27 -11.78 6.03 3.20
C SER A 27 -12.33 4.64 2.88
N LEU A 28 -11.47 3.64 2.90
CA LEU A 28 -11.85 2.24 2.74
C LEU A 28 -12.24 1.63 4.09
N THR A 29 -13.51 1.27 4.22
CA THR A 29 -14.09 0.64 5.42
C THR A 29 -14.39 -0.84 5.19
N THR A 30 -14.66 -1.58 6.28
CA THR A 30 -15.09 -2.98 6.24
C THR A 30 -16.35 -3.17 5.37
N ASP A 31 -17.29 -2.23 5.38
CA ASP A 31 -18.50 -2.29 4.55
C ASP A 31 -18.22 -2.13 3.06
N ASN A 32 -17.24 -1.32 2.68
CA ASN A 32 -16.78 -1.23 1.29
C ASN A 32 -16.12 -2.55 0.88
N VAL A 33 -15.27 -3.09 1.76
CA VAL A 33 -14.54 -4.34 1.54
C VAL A 33 -15.50 -5.52 1.40
N ASN A 34 -16.62 -5.56 2.13
CA ASN A 34 -17.67 -6.57 1.98
C ASN A 34 -18.37 -6.54 0.61
N GLN A 35 -18.35 -5.41 -0.10
CA GLN A 35 -18.90 -5.27 -1.45
C GLN A 35 -17.87 -5.59 -2.55
N MET A 36 -16.59 -5.68 -2.20
CA MET A 36 -15.55 -6.06 -3.14
C MET A 36 -15.66 -7.54 -3.51
N LYS A 37 -15.17 -7.89 -4.71
CA LYS A 37 -15.01 -9.30 -5.09
C LYS A 37 -14.19 -10.06 -4.04
N SER A 38 -14.51 -11.33 -3.83
CA SER A 38 -13.86 -12.17 -2.84
C SER A 38 -12.36 -12.38 -3.12
N ASP A 39 -11.95 -12.26 -4.38
CA ASP A 39 -10.57 -12.40 -4.85
C ASP A 39 -9.88 -11.04 -5.15
N ALA A 40 -10.56 -9.92 -4.89
CA ALA A 40 -9.95 -8.61 -5.05
C ALA A 40 -8.84 -8.40 -4.01
N ILE A 41 -7.83 -7.62 -4.36
CA ILE A 41 -6.69 -7.32 -3.50
C ILE A 41 -6.75 -5.86 -3.04
N ILE A 42 -6.32 -5.59 -1.81
CA ILE A 42 -6.15 -4.24 -1.26
C ILE A 42 -4.66 -3.97 -1.07
N LEU A 43 -4.16 -2.89 -1.67
CA LEU A 43 -2.77 -2.43 -1.58
C LEU A 43 -2.71 -0.99 -1.06
N HIS A 44 -1.59 -0.67 -0.41
CA HIS A 44 -1.30 0.65 0.13
C HIS A 44 0.21 0.82 0.31
N PRO A 45 0.82 1.93 -0.14
CA PRO A 45 2.27 2.10 -0.08
C PRO A 45 2.80 2.37 1.33
N LEU A 46 1.92 2.83 2.23
CA LEU A 46 2.22 3.24 3.62
C LEU A 46 3.19 4.44 3.71
N PRO A 47 3.29 5.14 4.86
CA PRO A 47 2.44 5.01 6.05
C PRO A 47 0.97 5.36 5.75
N ARG A 48 0.03 4.74 6.47
CA ARG A 48 -1.40 5.07 6.34
C ARG A 48 -1.88 5.99 7.44
N ARG A 49 -2.95 6.74 7.18
CA ARG A 49 -3.73 7.48 8.19
C ARG A 49 -5.17 6.93 8.25
N HIS A 50 -6.17 7.74 7.90
CA HIS A 50 -7.59 7.42 8.01
C HIS A 50 -8.18 6.84 6.71
N GLU A 51 -7.40 6.78 5.64
CA GLU A 51 -7.82 6.29 4.32
C GLU A 51 -8.10 4.78 4.28
N ILE A 52 -7.64 4.00 5.26
CA ILE A 52 -7.99 2.58 5.44
C ILE A 52 -8.26 2.33 6.92
N SER A 53 -9.45 1.84 7.26
CA SER A 53 -9.78 1.42 8.63
C SER A 53 -8.84 0.31 9.10
N THR A 54 -8.40 0.34 10.36
CA THR A 54 -7.55 -0.71 10.94
C THR A 54 -8.26 -2.06 11.05
N GLU A 55 -9.60 -2.08 11.01
CA GLU A 55 -10.38 -3.32 10.98
C GLU A 55 -10.14 -4.12 9.69
N VAL A 56 -9.78 -3.44 8.60
CA VAL A 56 -9.50 -4.07 7.30
C VAL A 56 -8.22 -4.93 7.36
N ASP A 57 -7.35 -4.75 8.36
CA ASP A 57 -6.11 -5.53 8.53
C ASP A 57 -6.36 -7.02 8.69
N ALA A 58 -7.50 -7.38 9.27
CA ALA A 58 -7.89 -8.77 9.49
C ALA A 58 -8.46 -9.42 8.22
N ASP A 59 -8.83 -8.64 7.20
CA ASP A 59 -9.36 -9.17 5.95
C ASP A 59 -8.24 -9.84 5.14
N PRO A 60 -8.42 -11.08 4.65
CA PRO A 60 -7.39 -11.79 3.91
C PRO A 60 -6.99 -11.09 2.59
N ARG A 61 -7.80 -10.16 2.09
CA ARG A 61 -7.51 -9.36 0.88
C ARG A 61 -6.54 -8.21 1.15
N ALA A 62 -6.28 -7.87 2.42
CA ALA A 62 -5.32 -6.86 2.82
C ALA A 62 -3.87 -7.33 2.59
N MET A 63 -3.31 -6.98 1.43
CA MET A 63 -1.98 -7.45 1.00
C MET A 63 -0.86 -6.43 1.17
N TYR A 64 -1.13 -5.22 1.69
CA TYR A 64 -0.12 -4.18 1.86
C TYR A 64 1.03 -4.58 2.81
N TRP A 65 0.81 -5.48 3.77
CA TRP A 65 1.91 -6.06 4.57
C TRP A 65 2.83 -6.97 3.75
N ARG A 66 2.24 -7.80 2.89
CA ARG A 66 3.00 -8.62 1.94
C ARG A 66 3.71 -7.75 0.91
N GLN A 67 3.07 -6.67 0.45
CA GLN A 67 3.66 -5.66 -0.43
C GLN A 67 4.93 -5.04 0.18
N LEU A 68 4.89 -4.62 1.45
CA LEU A 68 6.08 -4.09 2.13
C LEU A 68 7.22 -5.09 2.17
N ARG A 69 6.93 -6.35 2.49
CA ARG A 69 7.92 -7.43 2.48
C ARG A 69 8.51 -7.65 1.09
N ASN A 70 7.66 -7.67 0.06
CA ASN A 70 8.09 -7.76 -1.33
C ASN A 70 8.98 -6.56 -1.72
N GLY A 71 8.76 -5.39 -1.13
CA GLY A 71 9.63 -4.21 -1.26
C GLY A 71 11.09 -4.48 -0.87
N VAL A 72 11.34 -5.33 0.13
CA VAL A 72 12.71 -5.74 0.50
C VAL A 72 13.33 -6.58 -0.60
N TYR A 73 12.61 -7.61 -1.07
CA TYR A 73 13.12 -8.54 -2.08
C TYR A 73 13.35 -7.86 -3.43
N ILE A 74 12.45 -6.98 -3.87
CA ILE A 74 12.62 -6.30 -5.16
C ILE A 74 13.80 -5.33 -5.12
N ARG A 75 14.04 -4.65 -4.00
CA ARG A 75 15.22 -3.80 -3.83
C ARG A 75 16.51 -4.62 -3.84
N ALA A 76 16.54 -5.75 -3.14
CA ALA A 76 17.70 -6.66 -3.18
C ALA A 76 17.96 -7.15 -4.60
N ALA A 77 16.92 -7.64 -5.30
CA ALA A 77 17.03 -8.08 -6.69
C ALA A 77 17.52 -6.96 -7.62
N LEU A 78 16.99 -5.74 -7.47
CA LEU A 78 17.40 -4.58 -8.25
C LEU A 78 18.87 -4.21 -8.00
N LEU A 79 19.33 -4.20 -6.75
CA LEU A 79 20.74 -3.94 -6.42
C LEU A 79 21.66 -5.01 -7.03
N LEU A 80 21.30 -6.29 -6.89
CA LEU A 80 22.07 -7.39 -7.48
C LEU A 80 22.15 -7.29 -9.01
N TYR A 81 21.07 -6.86 -9.65
CA TYR A 81 21.01 -6.63 -11.09
C TYR A 81 21.88 -5.44 -11.51
N VAL A 82 21.72 -4.28 -10.87
CA VAL A 82 22.47 -3.04 -11.18
C VAL A 82 23.99 -3.24 -11.00
N PHE A 83 24.40 -3.96 -9.96
CA PHE A 83 25.82 -4.27 -9.72
C PHE A 83 26.32 -5.51 -10.45
N ASN A 84 25.48 -6.17 -11.25
CA ASN A 84 25.79 -7.39 -12.00
C ASN A 84 26.38 -8.54 -11.13
N VAL A 85 25.86 -8.70 -9.91
CA VAL A 85 26.34 -9.69 -8.92
C VAL A 85 25.28 -10.76 -8.59
N ALA A 86 24.13 -10.76 -9.27
CA ALA A 86 23.08 -11.74 -9.06
C ALA A 86 23.56 -13.20 -9.21
N HIS A 87 24.58 -13.45 -10.04
CA HIS A 87 25.17 -14.78 -10.23
C HIS A 87 25.79 -15.37 -8.95
N ARG A 88 26.18 -14.52 -7.99
CA ARG A 88 26.79 -14.90 -6.71
C ARG A 88 25.78 -15.33 -5.64
N LEU A 89 24.48 -15.21 -5.89
CA LEU A 89 23.44 -15.66 -4.96
C LEU A 89 23.57 -17.15 -4.62
N LYS A 90 24.10 -17.96 -5.54
CA LYS A 90 24.28 -19.40 -5.35
C LYS A 90 25.43 -19.75 -4.40
N ASP A 91 26.27 -18.78 -4.06
CA ASP A 91 27.42 -18.96 -3.18
C ASP A 91 27.05 -18.85 -1.69
N TYR A 92 25.79 -18.50 -1.39
CA TYR A 92 25.22 -18.31 -0.05
C TYR A 92 23.98 -19.19 0.14
#